data_AF-A0A2D6K129-F1
#
_entry.id   AF-A0A2D6K129-F1
#
_cell.length_a   1.000
_cell.length_b   1.000
_cell.length_c   1.000
_cell.angle_alpha   90.00
_cell.angle_beta   90.00
_cell.angle_gamma   90.00
#
_symmetry.space_group_name_H-M   'P 1'
#
loop_
_entity.id
_entity.type
_entity.pdbx_description
1 polymer ?
#
loop_
_entity_poly.entity_id
_entity_poly.type
_entity_poly.pdbx_seq_one_letter_code
_entity_poly.pdbx_strand_id
1 'polypeptide(L)'
;MSLITTLYSFVAIISFCGYVPQILRLWKTQSDCRDVSIQAWGTWNATYIITVLYSIFEIKDFMLSLTATIHVICISIILAITFWKRYSYEKNMILSEQQIAAE
;
A
#
# COMPACT_ATOMS: atom_id res chain seq x y z
N MET A 1 8.57 19.55 24.33
CA MET A 1 7.70 19.00 23.27
C MET A 1 6.29 19.52 23.48
N SER A 2 5.60 19.92 22.42
CA SER A 2 4.18 20.30 22.53
C SER A 2 3.31 19.05 22.61
N LEU A 3 2.08 19.17 23.15
CA LEU A 3 1.09 18.09 23.13
C LEU A 3 0.87 17.55 21.72
N ILE A 4 0.82 18.45 20.72
CA ILE A 4 0.64 18.08 19.31
C ILE A 4 1.83 17.25 18.81
N THR A 5 3.07 17.61 19.15
CA THR A 5 4.26 16.84 18.77
C THR A 5 4.25 15.44 19.38
N THR A 6 3.81 15.32 20.64
CA THR A 6 3.66 14.01 21.30
C THR A 6 2.59 13.17 20.61
N LEU A 7 1.40 13.71 20.37
CA LEU A 7 0.34 13.00 19.64
C LEU A 7 0.78 12.58 18.24
N TYR A 8 1.52 13.46 17.55
CA TYR A 8 2.02 13.19 16.21
C TYR A 8 2.95 11.97 16.16
N SER A 9 3.78 11.75 17.19
CA SER A 9 4.65 10.57 17.26
C SER A 9 3.91 9.22 17.26
N PHE A 10 2.64 9.20 17.66
CA PHE A 10 1.80 8.00 17.61
C PHE A 10 1.16 7.77 16.24
N VAL A 11 1.13 8.76 15.34
CA VAL A 11 0.50 8.64 14.02
C VAL A 11 1.13 7.52 13.21
N ALA A 12 2.46 7.40 13.23
CA ALA A 12 3.18 6.29 12.61
C ALA A 12 2.64 4.91 13.05
N ILE A 13 2.43 4.73 14.36
CA ILE A 13 1.93 3.48 14.94
C ILE A 13 0.48 3.25 14.55
N ILE A 14 -0.37 4.28 14.66
CA ILE A 14 -1.78 4.21 14.30
C ILE A 14 -1.94 3.86 12.81
N SER A 15 -1.21 4.54 11.93
CA SER A 15 -1.20 4.28 10.50
C SER A 15 -0.75 2.86 10.19
N PHE A 16 0.36 2.40 10.80
CA PHE A 16 0.82 1.02 10.63
C PHE A 16 -0.24 0.00 11.05
N CYS A 17 -0.81 0.14 12.25
CA CYS A 17 -1.87 -0.72 12.74
C CYS A 17 -3.12 -0.68 11.84
N GLY A 18 -3.42 0.46 11.21
CA GLY A 18 -4.51 0.60 10.24
C GLY A 18 -4.26 -0.14 8.93
N TYR A 19 -3.01 -0.19 8.46
CA TYR A 19 -2.67 -0.90 7.22
C TYR A 19 -2.56 -2.42 7.36
N VAL A 20 -2.09 -2.91 8.52
CA VAL A 20 -1.93 -4.35 8.78
C VAL A 20 -3.18 -5.19 8.42
N PRO A 21 -4.41 -4.87 8.90
CA PRO A 21 -5.58 -5.68 8.56
C PRO A 21 -5.88 -5.67 7.06
N GLN A 22 -5.68 -4.55 6.37
CA GLN A 22 -5.88 -4.45 4.92
C GLN A 22 -4.86 -5.32 4.16
N ILE A 23 -3.59 -5.25 4.54
CA ILE A 23 -2.52 -6.07 3.95
C ILE A 23 -2.83 -7.56 4.16
N LEU A 24 -3.20 -7.95 5.38
CA LEU A 24 -3.54 -9.35 5.69
C LEU A 24 -4.77 -9.83 4.92
N ARG A 25 -5.79 -8.99 4.75
CA ARG A 25 -6.98 -9.32 3.97
C ARG A 25 -6.64 -9.51 2.49
N LEU A 26 -5.83 -8.63 1.92
CA LEU A 26 -5.38 -8.74 0.52
C LEU A 26 -4.48 -9.96 0.28
N TRP A 27 -3.64 -10.30 1.26
CA TRP A 27 -2.81 -11.50 1.18
C TRP A 27 -3.67 -12.77 1.14
N LYS A 28 -4.66 -12.85 2.02
CA LYS A 28 -5.50 -14.04 2.22
C LYS A 28 -6.63 -14.19 1.20
N THR A 29 -7.07 -13.11 0.56
CA THR A 29 -8.20 -13.17 -0.38
C THR A 29 -7.92 -14.10 -1.57
N GLN A 30 -8.96 -14.82 -1.99
CA GLN A 30 -8.97 -15.65 -3.20
C GLN A 30 -9.76 -14.96 -4.32
N SER A 31 -9.76 -13.63 -4.34
CA SER A 31 -10.28 -12.82 -5.45
C SER A 31 -9.14 -12.18 -6.26
N ASP A 32 -9.49 -11.72 -7.46
CA ASP A 32 -8.59 -10.97 -8.34
C ASP A 32 -8.29 -9.54 -7.85
N CYS A 33 -8.88 -9.11 -6.72
CA CYS A 33 -8.70 -7.79 -6.12
C CYS A 33 -9.10 -6.63 -7.06
N ARG A 34 -10.08 -6.81 -7.95
CA ARG A 34 -10.59 -5.72 -8.82
C ARG A 34 -11.34 -4.61 -8.07
N ASP A 35 -11.87 -4.92 -6.90
CA ASP A 35 -12.49 -3.98 -5.95
C ASP A 35 -11.50 -2.98 -5.35
N VAL A 36 -10.20 -3.29 -5.36
CA VAL A 36 -9.15 -2.39 -4.87
C VAL A 36 -8.70 -1.43 -5.97
N SER A 37 -8.98 -0.14 -5.84
CA SER A 37 -8.58 0.87 -6.83
C SER A 37 -7.06 1.14 -6.81
N ILE A 38 -6.33 0.57 -7.76
CA ILE A 38 -4.89 0.82 -7.96
C ILE A 38 -4.60 2.32 -8.13
N GLN A 39 -5.48 3.04 -8.83
CA GLN A 39 -5.30 4.47 -9.04
C GLN A 39 -5.36 5.24 -7.72
N ALA A 40 -6.35 4.96 -6.87
CA ALA A 40 -6.47 5.63 -5.58
C ALA A 40 -5.25 5.35 -4.69
N TRP A 41 -4.87 4.08 -4.54
CA TRP A 41 -3.70 3.70 -3.75
C TRP A 41 -2.39 4.26 -4.34
N GLY A 42 -2.27 4.32 -5.67
CA GLY A 42 -1.15 4.94 -6.37
C GLY A 42 -1.05 6.43 -6.09
N THR A 43 -2.17 7.17 -6.12
CA THR A 43 -2.22 8.59 -5.75
C THR A 43 -1.77 8.80 -4.31
N TRP A 44 -2.27 8.02 -3.35
CA TRP A 44 -1.83 8.11 -1.96
C TRP A 44 -0.33 7.83 -1.82
N ASN A 45 0.20 6.82 -2.53
CA ASN A 45 1.62 6.51 -2.49
C ASN A 45 2.46 7.68 -3.00
N ALA A 46 2.12 8.24 -4.17
CA ALA A 46 2.82 9.38 -4.74
C ALA A 46 2.80 10.59 -3.80
N THR A 47 1.65 10.88 -3.18
CA THR A 47 1.53 11.94 -2.17
C THR A 47 2.50 11.73 -1.01
N TYR A 48 2.59 10.52 -0.45
CA TYR A 48 3.49 10.25 0.67
C TYR A 48 4.97 10.19 0.25
N ILE A 49 5.29 9.76 -0.98
CA ILE A 49 6.65 9.88 -1.52
C ILE A 49 7.07 11.35 -1.58
N ILE A 50 6.23 12.22 -2.14
CA ILE A 50 6.48 13.67 -2.17
C ILE A 50 6.61 14.22 -0.74
N THR A 51 5.78 13.75 0.19
CA THR A 51 5.84 14.16 1.60
C THR A 51 7.15 13.72 2.27
N VAL A 52 7.65 12.50 2.00
CA VAL A 52 8.96 12.03 2.49
C VAL A 52 10.06 12.95 1.96
N LEU A 53 10.10 13.20 0.65
CA LEU A 53 11.11 14.08 0.05
C LEU A 53 11.06 15.48 0.68
N TYR A 54 9.89 16.07 0.77
CA TYR A 54 9.69 17.38 1.36
C TYR A 54 10.10 17.44 2.85
N SER A 55 9.72 16.43 3.63
CA SER A 55 10.06 16.36 5.06
C SER A 55 11.55 16.18 5.34
N ILE A 56 12.28 15.48 4.46
CA ILE A 56 13.72 15.26 4.61
C ILE A 56 14.52 16.47 4.13
N PHE A 57 14.21 16.97 2.93
CA PHE A 57 15.07 17.95 2.26
C PHE A 57 14.74 19.39 2.66
N GLU A 58 13.45 19.71 2.85
CA GLU A 58 13.01 21.09 3.13
C GLU A 58 12.76 21.32 4.63
N ILE A 59 11.83 20.56 5.22
CA ILE A 59 11.40 20.81 6.61
C ILE A 59 12.41 20.25 7.63
N LYS A 60 13.12 19.16 7.27
CA LYS A 60 14.02 18.40 8.16
C LYS A 60 13.30 17.90 9.43
N ASP A 61 12.04 17.50 9.30
CA ASP A 61 11.23 16.93 10.37
C ASP A 61 11.32 15.40 10.32
N PHE A 62 12.06 14.84 11.29
CA PHE A 62 12.28 13.40 11.41
C PHE A 62 10.99 12.63 11.68
N MET A 63 10.07 13.15 12.50
CA MET A 63 8.83 12.46 12.84
C MET A 63 7.88 12.42 11.64
N LEU A 64 7.78 13.52 10.90
CA LEU A 64 7.01 13.57 9.65
C LEU A 64 7.60 12.62 8.60
N SER A 65 8.94 12.63 8.45
CA SER A 65 9.64 11.74 7.52
C SER A 65 9.41 10.27 7.84
N LEU A 66 9.55 9.88 9.10
CA LEU A 66 9.31 8.50 9.55
C LEU A 66 7.85 8.10 9.29
N THR A 67 6.90 8.96 9.66
CA THR A 67 5.47 8.69 9.47
C THR A 67 5.15 8.53 7.99
N ALA A 68 5.57 9.47 7.15
CA ALA A 68 5.34 9.41 5.71
C ALA A 68 6.01 8.18 5.06
N THR A 69 7.19 7.79 5.53
CA THR A 69 7.90 6.59 5.05
C THR A 69 7.10 5.32 5.35
N ILE A 70 6.52 5.19 6.54
CA ILE A 70 5.65 4.07 6.90
C ILE A 70 4.44 4.00 5.96
N HIS A 71 3.81 5.14 5.65
CA HIS A 71 2.74 5.18 4.66
C HIS A 71 3.20 4.68 3.29
N VAL A 72 4.34 5.16 2.78
CA VAL A 72 4.90 4.70 1.49
C VAL A 72 5.10 3.18 1.48
N ILE A 73 5.72 2.62 2.53
CA ILE A 73 5.99 1.18 2.62
C ILE A 73 4.67 0.39 2.62
N CYS A 74 3.74 0.72 3.51
CA CYS A 74 2.48 -0.01 3.63
C CYS A 74 1.63 0.07 2.36
N ILE A 75 1.52 1.25 1.74
CA ILE A 75 0.78 1.42 0.49
C ILE A 75 1.47 0.67 -0.66
N SER A 76 2.80 0.69 -0.72
CA SER A 76 3.56 -0.05 -1.73
C SER A 76 3.33 -1.56 -1.61
N ILE A 77 3.25 -2.10 -0.40
CA ILE A 77 2.88 -3.50 -0.15
C ILE A 77 1.46 -3.79 -0.67
N ILE A 78 0.49 -2.92 -0.37
CA ILE A 78 -0.89 -3.07 -0.85
C ILE A 78 -0.94 -3.08 -2.38
N LEU A 79 -0.26 -2.15 -3.04
CA LEU A 79 -0.16 -2.10 -4.50
C LEU A 79 0.51 -3.36 -5.05
N ALA A 80 1.64 -3.78 -4.49
CA ALA A 80 2.37 -4.96 -4.94
C ALA A 80 1.52 -6.24 -4.86
N ILE A 81 0.82 -6.47 -3.73
CA ILE A 81 -0.08 -7.61 -3.57
C ILE A 81 -1.23 -7.54 -4.59
N THR A 82 -1.81 -6.35 -4.77
CA THR A 82 -2.93 -6.16 -5.71
C THR A 82 -2.51 -6.44 -7.15
N PHE A 83 -1.36 -5.92 -7.60
CA PHE A 83 -0.82 -6.19 -8.93
C PHE A 83 -0.50 -7.67 -9.12
N TRP A 84 0.17 -8.28 -8.14
CA TRP A 84 0.54 -9.69 -8.19
C TRP A 84 -0.70 -10.60 -8.27
N LYS A 85 -1.74 -10.33 -7.47
CA LYS A 85 -3.01 -11.05 -7.53
C LYS A 85 -3.65 -10.91 -8.91
N ARG A 86 -3.86 -9.69 -9.41
CA ARG A 86 -4.46 -9.48 -10.74
C ARG A 86 -3.75 -10.24 -11.85
N TYR A 87 -2.42 -10.14 -11.89
CA TYR A 87 -1.60 -10.86 -12.86
C TYR A 87 -1.73 -12.39 -12.74
N SER A 88 -1.72 -12.91 -11.51
CA SER A 88 -1.87 -14.35 -11.27
C SER A 88 -3.25 -14.88 -11.71
N TYR A 89 -4.32 -14.13 -11.44
CA TYR A 89 -5.68 -14.49 -11.87
C TYR A 89 -5.81 -14.50 -13.39
N GLU A 90 -5.33 -13.45 -14.06
CA GLU A 90 -5.37 -13.36 -15.53
C GLU A 90 -4.61 -14.51 -16.18
N LYS A 91 -3.40 -14.82 -15.67
CA LYS A 91 -2.61 -15.95 -16.14
C LYS A 91 -3.35 -17.28 -15.98
N ASN A 92 -3.93 -17.54 -14.81
CA ASN A 92 -4.62 -18.80 -14.53
C ASN A 92 -5.88 -18.97 -15.40
N MET A 93 -6.60 -17.89 -15.70
CA MET A 93 -7.74 -17.93 -16.62
C MET A 93 -7.31 -18.33 -18.03
N ILE A 94 -6.27 -17.70 -18.58
CA ILE A 94 -5.76 -18.01 -19.93
C ILE A 94 -5.31 -19.47 -20.04
N LEU A 95 -4.62 -19.99 -19.01
CA LEU A 95 -4.19 -21.39 -19.00
C LEU A 95 -5.38 -22.36 -18.98
N SER A 96 -6.44 -22.04 -18.23
CA SER A 96 -7.65 -22.88 -18.19
C SER A 96 -8.39 -22.90 -19.53
N GLU A 97 -8.46 -21.77 -20.24
CA GLU A 97 -9.07 -21.70 -21.58
C GLU A 97 -8.29 -22.53 -22.61
N GLN A 98 -6.96 -22.49 -22.55
CA GLN A 98 -6.09 -23.28 -23.43
C GLN A 98 -6.22 -24.79 -23.20
N GLN A 99 -6.43 -25.22 -21.95
CA GLN A 99 -6.67 -26.62 -21.62
C GLN A 99 -8.01 -27.11 -22.19
N ILE A 100 -9.08 -26.33 -22.01
CA ILE A 100 -10.40 -26.63 -22.56
C ILE A 100 -10.37 -26.70 -24.10
N ALA A 101 -9.62 -25.83 -24.76
CA ALA A 101 -9.52 -25.81 -26.22
C ALA A 101 -8.68 -26.96 -26.81
N ALA A 102 -7.90 -27.66 -25.97
CA ALA A 102 -7.04 -28.78 -26.38
C ALA A 102 -7.69 -30.15 -26.18
N GLU A 103 -8.83 -30.22 -25.48
CA GLU A 103 -9.68 -31.41 -25.29
C GLU A 103 -10.73 -31.54 -26.40
#